data_AF-A0A7V9TNT4-F1
#
_entry.id   AF-A0A7V9TNT4-F1
#
_cell.length_a   1.000
_cell.length_b   1.000
_cell.length_c   1.000
_cell.angle_alpha   90.00
_cell.angle_beta   90.00
_cell.angle_gamma   90.00
#
_symmetry.space_group_name_H-M   'P 1'
#
loop_
_entity.id
_entity.type
_entity.pdbx_description
1 polymer ?
#
loop_
_entity_poly.entity_id
_entity_poly.type
_entity_poly.pdbx_seq_one_letter_code
_entity_poly.pdbx_strand_id
1 'polypeptide(L)'
;MSNGKLSGTVLIACNCDWGCPCNFNARPTTGFCEGGWVWAFSSGSHAGVSVDGLAVSLFAKWPGAIHEGNGQAVATFDEKADSAQRSLLTRIVGGELGGPWGLFSKTYSLAEPRPASYQLDFKEHFTKLRIGDSVHLEMQPMQNPVSGAETHPEIVLPEGLV
;
A
#
# COMPACT_ATOMS: atom_id res chain seq x y z
N MET A 1 -22.94 -12.64 -12.08
CA MET A 1 -22.47 -11.25 -11.89
C MET A 1 -20.95 -11.29 -12.03
N SER A 2 -20.39 -10.64 -13.06
CA SER A 2 -18.95 -10.67 -13.32
C SER A 2 -18.21 -9.79 -12.32
N ASN A 3 -17.28 -10.36 -11.55
CA ASN A 3 -16.31 -9.57 -10.78
C ASN A 3 -15.33 -8.96 -11.79
N GLY A 4 -15.32 -7.62 -11.91
CA GLY A 4 -14.35 -6.93 -12.74
C GLY A 4 -12.95 -7.04 -12.13
N LYS A 5 -11.91 -7.11 -12.96
CA LYS A 5 -10.52 -7.06 -12.50
C LYS A 5 -10.24 -5.65 -11.96
N LEU A 6 -9.82 -5.55 -10.70
CA LEU A 6 -9.34 -4.28 -10.14
C LEU A 6 -7.94 -3.99 -10.69
N SER A 7 -7.74 -2.78 -11.21
CA SER A 7 -6.47 -2.33 -11.77
C SER A 7 -6.10 -0.97 -11.19
N GLY A 8 -4.80 -0.73 -11.04
CA GLY A 8 -4.30 0.52 -10.52
C GLY A 8 -2.81 0.45 -10.19
N THR A 9 -2.33 1.51 -9.55
CA THR A 9 -0.95 1.66 -9.12
C THR A 9 -0.86 1.44 -7.62
N VAL A 10 0.10 0.60 -7.20
CA VAL A 10 0.40 0.40 -5.79
C VAL A 10 1.68 1.14 -5.45
N LEU A 11 1.59 2.03 -4.46
CA LEU A 11 2.73 2.73 -3.86
C LEU A 11 3.04 2.08 -2.52
N ILE A 12 4.32 1.76 -2.30
CA ILE A 12 4.79 1.12 -1.08
C ILE A 12 5.88 2.00 -0.48
N ALA A 13 5.80 2.25 0.82
CA ALA A 13 6.81 2.96 1.58
C ALA A 13 7.15 2.16 2.85
N CYS A 14 8.42 2.17 3.24
CA CYS A 14 8.92 1.46 4.41
C CYS A 14 10.08 2.23 5.05
N ASN A 15 10.28 2.03 6.35
CA ASN A 15 11.42 2.55 7.11
C ASN A 15 12.73 1.77 6.91
N CYS A 16 12.74 0.71 6.10
CA CYS A 16 13.91 -0.13 5.84
C CYS A 16 14.70 0.35 4.61
N ASP A 17 15.84 -0.30 4.37
CA ASP A 17 16.62 -0.07 3.15
C ASP A 17 15.83 -0.41 1.87
N TRP A 18 16.40 -0.01 0.74
CA TRP A 18 15.83 -0.17 -0.60
C TRP A 18 15.22 -1.56 -0.82
N GLY A 19 14.06 -1.57 -1.47
CA GLY A 19 13.33 -2.80 -1.80
C GLY A 19 12.55 -3.42 -0.65
N CYS A 20 12.65 -2.89 0.59
CA CYS A 20 12.08 -3.48 1.80
C CYS A 20 12.53 -4.95 1.94
N PRO A 21 13.60 -5.24 2.71
CA PRO A 21 14.22 -6.57 2.76
C PRO A 21 13.25 -7.74 3.02
N CYS A 22 12.11 -7.48 3.67
CA CYS A 22 11.06 -8.47 3.88
C CYS A 22 10.45 -9.05 2.58
N ASN A 23 10.50 -8.34 1.44
CA ASN A 23 10.13 -8.93 0.14
C ASN A 23 11.06 -10.06 -0.30
N PHE A 24 12.24 -10.20 0.33
CA PHE A 24 13.27 -11.20 0.05
C PHE A 24 13.47 -12.17 1.22
N ASN A 25 12.46 -12.31 2.09
CA ASN A 25 12.53 -13.14 3.30
C ASN A 25 13.62 -12.71 4.31
N ALA A 26 14.11 -11.48 4.21
CA ALA A 26 15.01 -10.90 5.20
C ALA A 26 14.24 -10.14 6.29
N ARG A 27 14.91 -9.90 7.42
CA ARG A 27 14.35 -9.14 8.55
C ARG A 27 14.37 -7.63 8.27
N PRO A 28 13.53 -6.83 8.95
CA PRO A 28 13.57 -5.37 8.83
C PRO A 28 14.96 -4.81 9.15
N THR A 29 15.49 -3.91 8.32
CA THR A 29 16.82 -3.30 8.50
C THR A 29 16.99 -2.72 9.91
N THR A 30 15.96 -2.04 10.41
CA THR A 30 16.00 -1.28 11.67
C THR A 30 15.52 -2.09 12.88
N GLY A 31 15.27 -3.39 12.71
CA GLY A 31 14.78 -4.29 13.76
C GLY A 31 13.27 -4.25 14.00
N PHE A 32 12.56 -3.24 13.47
CA PHE A 32 11.10 -3.10 13.50
C PHE A 32 10.58 -2.61 12.14
N CYS A 33 9.29 -2.79 11.86
CA CYS A 33 8.69 -2.38 10.59
C CYS A 33 7.72 -1.22 10.80
N GLU A 34 7.90 -0.14 10.04
CA GLU A 34 6.87 0.87 9.80
C GLU A 34 6.72 0.98 8.29
N GLY A 35 5.56 0.56 7.78
CA GLY A 35 5.32 0.39 6.36
C GLY A 35 3.92 0.78 5.96
N GLY A 36 3.74 1.06 4.67
CA GLY A 36 2.45 1.42 4.12
C GLY A 36 2.27 0.99 2.68
N TRP A 37 1.01 0.68 2.35
CA TRP A 37 0.55 0.41 1.00
C TRP A 37 -0.55 1.40 0.67
N VAL A 38 -0.48 1.96 -0.53
CA VAL A 38 -1.52 2.80 -1.11
C VAL A 38 -1.86 2.20 -2.45
N TRP A 39 -3.12 1.87 -2.68
CA TRP A 39 -3.60 1.47 -4.00
C TRP A 39 -4.47 2.59 -4.56
N ALA A 40 -3.98 3.23 -5.61
CA ALA A 40 -4.73 4.15 -6.43
C ALA A 40 -5.35 3.39 -7.61
N PHE A 41 -6.66 3.27 -7.64
CA PHE A 41 -7.38 2.50 -8.65
C PHE A 41 -7.49 3.29 -9.95
N SER A 42 -6.99 2.72 -11.05
CA SER A 42 -7.20 3.28 -12.39
C SER A 42 -8.57 2.89 -12.94
N SER A 43 -9.01 1.66 -12.66
CA SER A 43 -10.29 1.13 -13.12
C SER A 43 -10.64 -0.18 -12.42
N GLY A 44 -11.92 -0.47 -12.25
CA GLY A 44 -12.41 -1.77 -11.81
C GLY A 44 -13.76 -1.69 -11.10
N SER A 45 -14.39 -2.85 -10.95
CA SER A 45 -15.62 -2.95 -10.17
C SER A 45 -15.76 -4.31 -9.50
N HIS A 46 -16.45 -4.33 -8.37
CA HIS A 46 -16.80 -5.56 -7.66
C HIS A 46 -18.28 -5.51 -7.27
N ALA A 47 -19.01 -6.58 -7.58
CA ALA A 47 -20.45 -6.68 -7.33
C ALA A 47 -21.27 -5.46 -7.83
N GLY A 48 -20.85 -4.86 -8.96
CA GLY A 48 -21.52 -3.68 -9.55
C GLY A 48 -21.10 -2.32 -8.99
N VAL A 49 -20.19 -2.27 -8.02
CA VAL A 49 -19.65 -1.02 -7.45
C VAL A 49 -18.29 -0.72 -8.08
N SER A 50 -18.13 0.44 -8.71
CA SER A 50 -16.87 0.89 -9.31
C SER A 50 -15.94 1.53 -8.28
N VAL A 51 -14.63 1.33 -8.45
CA VAL A 51 -13.57 1.98 -7.67
C VAL A 51 -12.74 2.96 -8.51
N ASP A 52 -13.18 3.29 -9.72
CA ASP A 52 -12.43 4.09 -10.68
C ASP A 52 -12.05 5.46 -10.09
N GLY A 53 -10.77 5.80 -10.14
CA GLY A 53 -10.26 7.09 -9.65
C GLY A 53 -10.26 7.26 -8.14
N LEU A 54 -10.61 6.22 -7.37
CA LEU A 54 -10.51 6.21 -5.92
C LEU A 54 -9.18 5.64 -5.45
N ALA A 55 -8.88 5.80 -4.16
CA ALA A 55 -7.72 5.22 -3.52
C ALA A 55 -8.06 4.66 -2.14
N VAL A 56 -7.25 3.71 -1.69
CA VAL A 56 -7.27 3.18 -0.34
C VAL A 56 -5.85 2.97 0.14
N SER A 57 -5.62 3.06 1.43
CA SER A 57 -4.30 2.82 2.01
C SER A 57 -4.36 2.17 3.37
N LEU A 58 -3.29 1.46 3.70
CA LEU A 58 -3.04 0.91 5.02
C LEU A 58 -1.61 1.20 5.42
N PHE A 59 -1.43 1.77 6.60
CA PHE A 59 -0.14 1.97 7.24
C PHE A 59 -0.11 1.19 8.54
N ALA A 60 1.00 0.54 8.82
CA ALA A 60 1.12 -0.31 9.98
C ALA A 60 2.51 -0.23 10.60
N LYS A 61 2.54 -0.48 11.91
CA LYS A 61 3.74 -0.58 12.72
C LYS A 61 3.78 -1.97 13.35
N TRP A 62 4.90 -2.65 13.21
CA TRP A 62 5.21 -3.90 13.89
C TRP A 62 6.46 -3.71 14.76
N PRO A 63 6.52 -4.32 15.96
CA PRO A 63 7.70 -4.26 16.81
C PRO A 63 8.91 -5.03 16.26
N GLY A 64 8.67 -5.94 15.30
CA GLY A 64 9.67 -6.83 14.70
C GLY A 64 9.37 -7.10 13.24
N ALA A 65 9.66 -8.32 12.78
CA ALA A 65 9.30 -8.74 11.43
C ALA A 65 7.78 -8.89 11.30
N ILE A 66 7.21 -8.61 10.11
CA ILE A 66 5.75 -8.64 9.88
C ILE A 66 5.13 -9.97 10.31
N HIS A 67 5.77 -11.11 9.98
CA HIS A 67 5.27 -12.44 10.32
C HIS A 67 5.29 -12.77 11.82
N GLU A 68 6.00 -11.99 12.65
CA GLU A 68 6.01 -12.14 14.12
C GLU A 68 4.77 -11.49 14.77
N GLY A 69 3.96 -10.78 13.98
CA GLY A 69 2.68 -10.24 14.40
C GLY A 69 2.80 -9.04 15.35
N ASN A 70 1.76 -8.87 16.18
CA ASN A 70 1.64 -7.76 17.14
C ASN A 70 1.67 -6.36 16.50
N GLY A 71 1.32 -6.28 15.21
CA GLY A 71 1.23 -5.01 14.52
C GLY A 71 -0.01 -4.21 14.91
N GLN A 72 0.06 -2.91 14.66
CA GLN A 72 -1.07 -2.00 14.73
C GLN A 72 -1.18 -1.27 13.39
N ALA A 73 -2.37 -1.27 12.81
CA ALA A 73 -2.62 -0.72 11.50
C ALA A 73 -3.73 0.33 11.53
N VAL A 74 -3.57 1.34 10.68
CA VAL A 74 -4.61 2.31 10.34
C VAL A 74 -4.85 2.24 8.84
N ALA A 75 -6.12 2.28 8.46
CA ALA A 75 -6.50 2.33 7.06
C ALA A 75 -7.31 3.60 6.78
N THR A 76 -7.16 4.11 5.56
CA THR A 76 -7.97 5.20 5.04
C THR A 76 -8.47 4.89 3.65
N PHE A 77 -9.58 5.50 3.27
CA PHE A 77 -10.16 5.43 1.93
C PHE A 77 -10.46 6.84 1.42
N ASP A 78 -10.50 7.00 0.09
CA ASP A 78 -10.77 8.31 -0.52
C ASP A 78 -12.15 8.84 -0.10
N GLU A 79 -12.17 10.03 0.48
CA GLU A 79 -13.38 10.70 0.97
C GLU A 79 -14.43 10.96 -0.12
N LYS A 80 -14.02 10.98 -1.39
CA LYS A 80 -14.92 11.10 -2.56
C LYS A 80 -15.82 9.89 -2.75
N ALA A 81 -15.49 8.75 -2.13
CA ALA A 81 -16.28 7.53 -2.23
C ALA A 81 -17.70 7.74 -1.69
N ASP A 82 -18.70 7.25 -2.41
CA ASP A 82 -20.08 7.15 -1.92
C ASP A 82 -20.24 6.01 -0.89
N SER A 83 -21.45 5.79 -0.36
CA SER A 83 -21.68 4.76 0.67
C SER A 83 -21.37 3.33 0.20
N ALA A 84 -21.68 3.00 -1.06
CA ALA A 84 -21.43 1.68 -1.61
C ALA A 84 -19.94 1.48 -1.87
N GLN A 85 -19.27 2.50 -2.39
CA GLN A 85 -17.83 2.52 -2.63
C GLN A 85 -17.05 2.44 -1.31
N ARG A 86 -17.46 3.17 -0.28
CA ARG A 86 -16.86 3.10 1.07
C ARG A 86 -16.91 1.67 1.61
N SER A 87 -18.08 1.04 1.55
CA SER A 87 -18.24 -0.36 1.97
C SER A 87 -17.28 -1.28 1.19
N LEU A 88 -17.19 -1.11 -0.13
CA LEU A 88 -16.25 -1.90 -0.94
C LEU A 88 -14.78 -1.63 -0.58
N LEU A 89 -14.36 -0.38 -0.45
CA LEU A 89 -12.98 -0.01 -0.10
C LEU A 89 -12.58 -0.52 1.29
N THR A 90 -13.50 -0.47 2.26
CA THR A 90 -13.30 -1.05 3.60
C THR A 90 -13.07 -2.55 3.53
N ARG A 91 -13.87 -3.28 2.74
CA ARG A 91 -13.70 -4.73 2.56
C ARG A 91 -12.41 -5.09 1.84
N ILE A 92 -12.01 -4.25 0.87
CA ILE A 92 -10.75 -4.39 0.14
C ILE A 92 -9.57 -4.26 1.13
N VAL A 93 -9.48 -3.16 1.88
CA VAL A 93 -8.36 -2.92 2.80
C VAL A 93 -8.39 -3.80 4.04
N GLY A 94 -9.58 -4.29 4.43
CA GLY A 94 -9.75 -5.33 5.44
C GLY A 94 -9.28 -6.71 4.99
N GLY A 95 -8.96 -6.89 3.70
CA GLY A 95 -8.42 -8.14 3.16
C GLY A 95 -9.46 -9.19 2.80
N GLU A 96 -10.75 -8.87 2.85
CA GLU A 96 -11.84 -9.81 2.50
C GLU A 96 -11.79 -10.22 1.01
N LEU A 97 -11.25 -9.35 0.16
CA LEU A 97 -11.06 -9.59 -1.27
C LEU A 97 -9.66 -10.17 -1.59
N GLY A 98 -8.88 -10.54 -0.58
CA GLY A 98 -7.52 -11.07 -0.73
C GLY A 98 -6.46 -9.99 -0.94
N GLY A 99 -5.47 -10.27 -1.78
CA GLY A 99 -4.33 -9.40 -2.00
C GLY A 99 -3.39 -9.30 -0.78
N PRO A 100 -2.46 -8.32 -0.77
CA PRO A 100 -1.50 -8.17 0.33
C PRO A 100 -2.19 -7.95 1.68
N TRP A 101 -3.32 -7.23 1.71
CA TRP A 101 -4.06 -7.01 2.96
C TRP A 101 -4.68 -8.29 3.51
N GLY A 102 -5.22 -9.16 2.65
CA GLY A 102 -5.69 -10.48 3.07
C GLY A 102 -4.56 -11.33 3.64
N LEU A 103 -3.39 -11.33 2.97
CA LEU A 103 -2.20 -12.07 3.39
C LEU A 103 -1.69 -11.62 4.76
N PHE A 104 -1.59 -10.30 4.99
CA PHE A 104 -1.01 -9.74 6.22
C PHE A 104 -2.03 -9.47 7.33
N SER A 105 -3.34 -9.63 7.08
CA SER A 105 -4.42 -9.31 8.03
C SER A 105 -4.24 -9.91 9.43
N LYS A 106 -3.60 -11.08 9.54
CA LYS A 106 -3.35 -11.77 10.82
C LYS A 106 -2.15 -11.23 11.60
N THR A 107 -1.38 -10.33 11.02
CA THR A 107 -0.14 -9.81 11.61
C THR A 107 -0.34 -8.52 12.39
N TYR A 108 -1.51 -7.89 12.27
CA TYR A 108 -1.82 -6.63 12.94
C TYR A 108 -3.27 -6.58 13.42
N SER A 109 -3.52 -5.69 14.36
CA SER A 109 -4.86 -5.20 14.68
C SER A 109 -5.17 -3.96 13.84
N LEU A 110 -6.29 -3.96 13.13
CA LEU A 110 -6.71 -2.85 12.27
C LEU A 110 -7.71 -1.96 13.02
N ALA A 111 -7.40 -0.67 13.13
CA ALA A 111 -8.35 0.34 13.58
C ALA A 111 -9.44 0.57 12.52
N GLU A 112 -10.61 1.06 12.95
CA GLU A 112 -11.72 1.38 12.05
C GLU A 112 -11.24 2.30 10.90
N PRO A 113 -11.42 1.90 9.62
CA PRO A 113 -10.98 2.70 8.48
C PRO A 113 -11.69 4.05 8.40
N ARG A 114 -10.96 5.09 8.01
CA ARG A 114 -11.47 6.48 7.99
C ARG A 114 -11.39 7.12 6.60
N PRO A 115 -12.31 8.03 6.26
CA PRO A 115 -12.15 8.84 5.04
C PRO A 115 -10.94 9.77 5.17
N ALA A 116 -10.27 10.03 4.05
CA ALA A 116 -9.25 11.06 3.92
C ALA A 116 -9.20 11.62 2.49
N SER A 117 -8.71 12.85 2.34
CA SER A 117 -8.41 13.42 1.03
C SER A 117 -7.14 12.80 0.44
N TYR A 118 -7.18 12.38 -0.82
CA TYR A 118 -6.00 11.88 -1.55
C TYR A 118 -5.58 12.87 -2.64
N GLN A 119 -4.31 13.25 -2.62
CA GLN A 119 -3.69 14.08 -3.65
C GLN A 119 -2.50 13.31 -4.23
N LEU A 120 -2.65 12.86 -5.47
CA LEU A 120 -1.69 12.03 -6.18
C LEU A 120 -1.13 12.79 -7.38
N ASP A 121 0.19 12.87 -7.49
CA ASP A 121 0.92 13.38 -8.67
C ASP A 121 1.81 12.25 -9.20
N PHE A 122 1.29 11.49 -10.17
CA PHE A 122 2.03 10.40 -10.81
C PHE A 122 3.00 10.97 -11.84
N LYS A 123 4.30 10.81 -11.58
CA LYS A 123 5.40 11.26 -12.45
C LYS A 123 6.45 10.17 -12.59
N GLU A 124 6.06 9.04 -13.19
CA GLU A 124 6.90 7.84 -13.25
C GLU A 124 7.51 7.54 -11.86
N HIS A 125 8.84 7.63 -11.73
CA HIS A 125 9.58 7.39 -10.49
C HIS A 125 9.51 8.53 -9.47
N PHE A 126 9.05 9.73 -9.84
CA PHE A 126 8.95 10.93 -9.01
C PHE A 126 7.55 11.16 -8.44
N THR A 127 6.83 10.06 -8.18
CA THR A 127 5.45 10.11 -7.71
C THR A 127 5.37 10.74 -6.31
N LYS A 128 4.42 11.67 -6.13
CA LYS A 128 4.11 12.28 -4.84
C LYS A 128 2.69 11.94 -4.41
N LEU A 129 2.51 11.74 -3.11
CA LEU A 129 1.21 11.47 -2.50
C LEU A 129 1.05 12.24 -1.19
N ARG A 130 -0.14 12.82 -0.99
CA ARG A 130 -0.62 13.26 0.32
C ARG A 130 -1.94 12.60 0.67
N ILE A 131 -2.07 12.17 1.93
CA ILE A 131 -3.32 11.64 2.50
C ILE A 131 -3.66 12.44 3.74
N GLY A 132 -4.68 13.30 3.61
CA GLY A 132 -4.99 14.32 4.61
C GLY A 132 -3.74 15.07 5.05
N ASP A 133 -3.62 15.28 6.36
CA ASP A 133 -2.43 15.89 7.00
C ASP A 133 -1.45 14.86 7.58
N SER A 134 -1.80 13.56 7.51
CA SER A 134 -1.09 12.50 8.24
C SER A 134 0.02 11.83 7.44
N VAL A 135 -0.10 11.80 6.11
CA VAL A 135 0.83 11.08 5.24
C VAL A 135 1.31 11.98 4.12
N HIS A 136 2.62 12.02 3.95
CA HIS A 136 3.30 12.65 2.81
C HIS A 136 4.36 11.68 2.31
N LEU A 137 4.22 11.21 1.06
CA LEU A 137 5.18 10.33 0.39
C LEU A 137 5.76 11.05 -0.82
N GLU A 138 7.08 10.96 -0.96
CA GLU A 138 7.81 11.35 -2.17
C GLU A 138 8.67 10.17 -2.61
N MET A 139 8.39 9.65 -3.79
CA MET A 139 9.16 8.58 -4.40
C MET A 139 10.19 9.20 -5.35
N GLN A 140 11.34 8.54 -5.45
CA GLN A 140 12.41 8.91 -6.39
C GLN A 140 13.23 7.65 -6.74
N PRO A 141 13.95 7.66 -7.87
CA PRO A 141 14.94 6.64 -8.18
C PRO A 141 16.00 6.51 -7.10
N MET A 142 16.61 5.33 -7.00
CA MET A 142 17.77 5.15 -6.13
C MET A 142 18.97 5.89 -6.70
N GLN A 143 19.77 6.51 -5.83
CA GLN A 143 21.00 7.17 -6.22
C GLN A 143 22.22 6.33 -5.84
N ASN A 144 23.17 6.20 -6.75
CA ASN A 144 24.46 5.61 -6.44
C ASN A 144 25.22 6.53 -5.45
N PRO A 145 25.62 6.03 -4.27
CA PRO A 145 26.22 6.89 -3.24
C PRO A 145 27.64 7.37 -3.59
N VAL A 146 28.28 6.79 -4.61
CA VAL A 146 29.64 7.15 -5.05
C VAL A 146 29.58 8.12 -6.24
N SER A 147 28.78 7.80 -7.27
CA SER A 147 28.73 8.60 -8.50
C SER A 147 27.60 9.61 -8.55
N GLY A 148 26.58 9.49 -7.69
CA GLY A 148 25.34 10.28 -7.78
C GLY A 148 24.43 9.90 -8.95
N ALA A 149 24.77 8.88 -9.73
CA ALA A 149 23.96 8.45 -10.87
C ALA A 149 22.64 7.80 -10.39
N GLU A 150 21.55 8.05 -11.11
CA GLU A 150 20.28 7.36 -10.89
C GLU A 150 20.36 5.88 -11.28
N THR A 151 19.65 5.05 -10.52
CA THR A 151 19.54 3.61 -10.74
C THR A 151 18.08 3.17 -10.61
N HIS A 152 17.65 2.33 -11.55
CA HIS A 152 16.24 1.89 -11.72
C HIS A 152 16.17 0.36 -11.66
N PRO A 153 16.35 -0.25 -10.48
CA PRO A 153 16.25 -1.68 -10.34
C PRO A 153 14.79 -2.12 -10.52
N GLU A 154 14.60 -3.19 -11.26
CA GLU A 154 13.32 -3.90 -11.34
C GLU A 154 13.49 -5.30 -10.77
N ILE A 155 12.51 -5.70 -9.96
CA ILE A 155 12.51 -6.99 -9.29
C ILE A 155 11.18 -7.67 -9.58
N VAL A 156 11.27 -8.88 -10.12
CA VAL A 156 10.13 -9.74 -10.39
C VAL A 156 10.27 -10.96 -9.50
N LEU A 157 9.25 -11.23 -8.68
CA LEU A 157 9.08 -12.49 -7.96
C LEU A 157 8.05 -13.33 -8.75
N PRO A 158 8.48 -14.28 -9.60
CA PRO A 158 7.57 -15.01 -10.49
C PRO A 158 6.50 -15.80 -9.73
N GLU A 159 6.85 -16.31 -8.56
CA GLU A 159 5.97 -17.05 -7.66
C GLU A 159 5.14 -16.12 -6.74
N GLY A 160 5.41 -14.81 -6.77
CA GLY A 160 4.88 -13.84 -5.83
C GLY A 160 5.60 -13.89 -4.48
N LEU A 161 4.96 -13.28 -3.46
CA LEU A 161 5.42 -13.40 -2.07
C LEU A 161 5.15 -14.83 -1.60
N VAL A 162 6.21 -15.55 -1.22
CA VAL A 162 6.19 -16.94 -0.71
C VAL A 162 6.41 -17.01 0.78
#